data_AF-A0A6N1DNG6-F1
#
_entry.id   AF-A0A6N1DNG6-F1
#
_cell.length_a   1.000
_cell.length_b   1.000
_cell.length_c   1.000
_cell.angle_alpha   90.00
_cell.angle_beta   90.00
_cell.angle_gamma   90.00
#
_symmetry.space_group_name_H-M   'P 1'
#
loop_
_entity.id
_entity.type
_entity.pdbx_description
1 polymer ?
#
loop_
_entity_poly.entity_id
_entity_poly.type
_entity_poly.pdbx_seq_one_letter_code
_entity_poly.pdbx_strand_id
1 'polypeptide(L)'
;MLAHAWNHEHVQRAQLEQAAHAEREGVTVRDKFDPHGLPPDVLTQLRDALKSIPGLRRVYLVRKRVKHFAHRPLFILGFGVTGVLRPHSKSRAVRVLNLIQERVSFPGETMILNVEGDNYRFGRKLRWKRGARIV
;
A
#
# COMPACT_ATOMS: atom_id res chain seq x y z
N MET A 1 -27.93 8.35 -39.20
CA MET A 1 -27.51 7.06 -38.60
C MET A 1 -25.99 6.97 -38.47
N LEU A 2 -25.36 7.82 -37.66
CA LEU A 2 -23.90 7.75 -37.37
C LEU A 2 -23.53 8.10 -35.91
N ALA A 3 -24.49 8.57 -35.08
CA ALA A 3 -24.21 9.03 -33.72
C ALA A 3 -24.17 7.90 -32.65
N HIS A 4 -24.79 6.75 -32.91
CA HIS A 4 -24.91 5.68 -31.91
C HIS A 4 -23.65 4.80 -31.77
N ALA A 5 -22.87 4.66 -32.85
CA ALA A 5 -21.65 3.85 -32.85
C ALA A 5 -20.54 4.50 -31.99
N TRP A 6 -20.39 5.83 -32.08
CA TRP A 6 -19.41 6.58 -31.29
C TRP A 6 -19.68 6.51 -29.79
N ASN A 7 -20.94 6.59 -29.35
CA ASN A 7 -21.28 6.48 -27.93
C ASN A 7 -20.88 5.13 -27.33
N HIS A 8 -20.94 4.04 -28.10
CA HIS A 8 -20.66 2.71 -27.57
C HIS A 8 -19.16 2.48 -27.33
N GLU A 9 -18.29 2.95 -28.23
CA GLU A 9 -16.83 2.86 -28.06
C GLU A 9 -16.32 3.77 -26.92
N HIS A 10 -16.87 4.98 -26.78
CA HIS A 10 -16.48 5.90 -25.70
C HIS A 10 -16.86 5.36 -24.32
N VAL A 11 -18.03 4.73 -24.18
CA VAL A 11 -18.46 4.12 -22.92
C VAL A 11 -17.59 2.90 -22.58
N GLN A 12 -17.24 2.06 -23.56
CA GLN A 12 -16.37 0.91 -23.31
C GLN A 12 -14.94 1.32 -22.91
N ARG A 13 -14.38 2.36 -23.54
CA ARG A 13 -13.07 2.91 -23.14
C ARG A 13 -13.13 3.54 -21.75
N ALA A 14 -14.15 4.33 -21.45
CA ALA A 14 -14.33 4.93 -20.12
C ALA A 14 -14.52 3.88 -19.02
N GLN A 15 -15.21 2.77 -19.32
CA GLN A 15 -15.38 1.65 -18.38
C GLN A 15 -14.08 0.87 -18.14
N LEU A 16 -13.27 0.67 -19.19
CA LEU A 16 -11.94 0.07 -19.05
C LEU A 16 -10.98 0.98 -18.27
N GLU A 17 -11.03 2.29 -18.51
CA GLU A 17 -10.25 3.29 -17.77
C GLU A 17 -10.70 3.39 -16.31
N GLN A 18 -12.01 3.36 -16.03
CA GLN A 18 -12.55 3.31 -14.67
C GLN A 18 -12.21 2.02 -13.95
N ALA A 19 -12.28 0.86 -14.62
CA ALA A 19 -11.88 -0.41 -14.02
C ALA A 19 -10.38 -0.45 -13.71
N ALA A 20 -9.55 0.08 -14.62
CA ALA A 20 -8.12 0.26 -14.43
C ALA A 20 -7.79 1.23 -13.28
N HIS A 21 -8.55 2.31 -13.11
CA HIS A 21 -8.43 3.22 -11.98
C HIS A 21 -8.89 2.57 -10.68
N ALA A 22 -10.04 1.90 -10.65
CA ALA A 22 -10.59 1.24 -9.46
C ALA A 22 -9.68 0.12 -8.94
N GLU A 23 -8.98 -0.61 -9.83
CA GLU A 23 -7.96 -1.58 -9.42
C GLU A 23 -6.77 -0.92 -8.70
N ARG A 24 -6.50 0.37 -8.92
CA ARG A 24 -5.41 1.13 -8.28
C ARG A 24 -5.87 1.92 -7.05
N GLU A 25 -7.11 2.42 -7.06
CA GLU A 25 -7.65 3.27 -5.99
C GLU A 25 -7.96 2.51 -4.70
N GLY A 26 -8.23 1.20 -4.78
CA GLY A 26 -8.52 0.36 -3.62
C GLY A 26 -7.49 -0.74 -3.40
N VAL A 27 -7.07 -0.96 -2.16
CA VAL A 27 -6.47 -2.23 -1.74
C VAL A 27 -7.50 -3.03 -0.95
N THR A 28 -7.68 -4.29 -1.32
CA THR A 28 -8.59 -5.22 -0.63
C THR A 28 -7.81 -6.35 0.00
N VAL A 29 -8.37 -6.95 1.05
CA VAL A 29 -7.78 -8.15 1.68
C VAL A 29 -7.77 -9.35 0.72
N ARG A 30 -8.51 -9.33 -0.39
CA ARG A 30 -8.51 -10.39 -1.41
C ARG A 30 -7.35 -10.26 -2.40
N ASP A 31 -6.74 -9.08 -2.51
CA ASP A 31 -5.67 -8.81 -3.48
C ASP A 31 -4.45 -9.70 -3.26
N LYS A 32 -3.80 -10.11 -4.35
CA LYS A 32 -2.56 -10.91 -4.26
C LYS A 32 -1.38 -9.97 -4.04
N PHE A 33 -0.55 -10.31 -3.05
CA PHE A 33 0.65 -9.55 -2.72
C PHE A 33 1.89 -10.40 -2.97
N ASP A 34 2.87 -9.78 -3.62
CA ASP A 34 4.19 -10.33 -3.89
C ASP A 34 5.25 -9.70 -2.98
N PRO A 35 6.42 -10.35 -2.81
CA PRO A 35 7.55 -9.69 -2.16
C PRO A 35 7.85 -8.37 -2.86
N HIS A 36 8.24 -7.36 -2.09
CA HIS A 36 8.50 -6.01 -2.62
C HIS A 36 9.63 -6.00 -3.66
N GLY A 37 10.62 -6.89 -3.54
CA GLY A 37 11.69 -7.04 -4.55
C GLY A 37 12.58 -5.81 -4.69
N LEU A 38 12.67 -4.99 -3.64
CA LEU A 38 13.53 -3.81 -3.65
C LEU A 38 15.00 -4.22 -3.56
N PRO A 39 15.89 -3.49 -4.24
CA PRO A 39 17.33 -3.60 -4.03
C PRO A 39 17.71 -3.41 -2.54
N PRO A 40 18.73 -4.14 -2.03
CA PRO A 40 19.10 -4.08 -0.61
C PRO A 40 19.47 -2.69 -0.10
N ASP A 41 20.12 -1.88 -0.92
CA ASP A 41 20.52 -0.49 -0.64
C ASP A 41 19.28 0.42 -0.48
N VAL A 42 18.34 0.36 -1.42
CA VAL A 42 17.06 1.09 -1.37
C VAL A 42 16.24 0.65 -0.15
N LEU A 43 16.21 -0.65 0.14
CA LEU A 43 15.51 -1.19 1.30
C LEU A 43 16.12 -0.69 2.62
N THR A 44 17.45 -0.57 2.67
CA THR A 44 18.16 -0.10 3.87
C THR A 44 17.84 1.36 4.15
N GLN A 45 17.94 2.23 3.14
CA GLN A 45 17.57 3.64 3.26
C GLN A 45 16.11 3.82 3.71
N LEU A 46 15.19 3.06 3.11
CA LEU A 46 13.77 3.09 3.48
C LEU A 46 13.56 2.64 4.93
N ARG A 47 14.24 1.56 5.36
CA ARG A 47 14.19 1.06 6.75
C ARG A 47 14.69 2.09 7.74
N ASP A 48 15.80 2.76 7.44
CA ASP A 48 16.40 3.74 8.33
C ASP A 48 15.49 4.97 8.48
N ALA A 49 14.91 5.45 7.37
CA ALA A 49 13.90 6.52 7.41
C ALA A 49 12.69 6.14 8.27
N LEU A 50 12.13 4.93 8.08
CA LEU A 50 10.98 4.44 8.85
C LEU A 50 11.30 4.26 10.33
N LYS A 51 12.47 3.70 10.67
CA LYS A 51 12.88 3.51 12.07
C LYS A 51 13.05 4.82 12.82
N SER A 52 13.33 5.91 12.12
CA SER A 52 13.44 7.24 12.74
C SER A 52 12.09 7.82 13.20
N ILE A 53 10.96 7.24 12.77
CA ILE A 53 9.61 7.74 13.05
C ILE A 53 9.16 7.36 14.47
N PRO A 54 8.93 8.34 15.37
CA PRO A 54 8.49 8.05 16.73
C PRO A 54 7.12 7.37 16.77
N GLY A 55 7.01 6.28 17.53
CA GLY A 55 5.75 5.56 17.73
C GLY A 55 5.42 4.54 16.64
N LEU A 56 6.22 4.45 15.57
CA LEU A 56 6.15 3.37 14.60
C LEU A 56 6.73 2.09 15.21
N ARG A 57 6.00 0.96 15.11
CA ARG A 57 6.37 -0.30 15.79
C ARG A 57 6.57 -1.48 14.86
N ARG A 58 5.87 -1.47 13.73
CA ARG A 58 5.94 -2.53 12.74
C ARG A 58 5.66 -1.95 11.37
N VAL A 59 6.42 -2.39 10.38
CA VAL A 59 6.18 -2.02 8.99
C VAL A 59 6.30 -3.26 8.12
N TYR A 60 5.32 -3.42 7.25
CA TYR A 60 5.31 -4.41 6.19
C TYR A 60 5.31 -3.71 4.85
N LEU A 61 6.12 -4.19 3.92
CA LEU A 61 6.16 -3.72 2.54
C LEU A 61 5.96 -4.90 1.60
N VAL A 62 4.97 -4.78 0.72
CA VAL A 62 4.69 -5.76 -0.33
C VAL A 62 4.38 -5.04 -1.63
N ARG A 63 4.40 -5.79 -2.73
CA ARG A 63 3.93 -5.30 -4.03
C ARG A 63 2.55 -5.88 -4.32
N LYS A 64 1.57 -5.03 -4.64
CA LYS A 64 0.27 -5.48 -5.14
C LYS A 64 0.47 -6.04 -6.55
N ARG A 65 -0.03 -7.25 -6.80
CA ARG A 65 -0.02 -7.84 -8.13
C ARG A 65 -1.16 -7.22 -8.94
N VAL A 66 -0.81 -6.34 -9.86
CA VAL A 66 -1.73 -5.72 -10.83
C VAL A 66 -1.72 -6.51 -12.14
N LYS A 67 -2.89 -6.75 -12.73
CA LYS A 67 -3.00 -7.54 -13.98
C LYS A 67 -2.66 -6.74 -15.23
N HIS A 68 -3.01 -5.45 -15.24
CA HIS A 68 -3.00 -4.63 -16.46
C HIS A 68 -1.80 -3.67 -16.56
N PHE A 69 -1.10 -3.38 -15.44
CA PHE A 69 0.01 -2.41 -15.39
C PHE A 69 1.26 -2.97 -14.73
N ALA A 70 1.79 -4.10 -15.24
CA ALA A 70 3.00 -4.73 -14.69
C ALA A 70 4.23 -3.81 -14.69
N HIS A 71 4.25 -2.80 -15.56
CA HIS A 71 5.34 -1.81 -15.70
C HIS A 71 5.31 -0.69 -14.65
N ARG A 72 4.25 -0.59 -13.82
CA ARG A 72 4.18 0.36 -12.68
C ARG A 72 3.79 -0.37 -11.41
N PRO A 73 4.76 -0.86 -10.61
CA PRO A 73 4.47 -1.60 -9.39
C PRO A 73 3.79 -0.68 -8.36
N LEU A 74 2.67 -1.14 -7.79
CA LEU A 74 2.03 -0.49 -6.65
C LEU A 74 2.52 -1.16 -5.36
N PHE A 75 3.20 -0.40 -4.53
CA PHE A 75 3.64 -0.86 -3.22
C PHE A 75 2.56 -0.63 -2.18
N ILE A 76 2.48 -1.56 -1.22
CA ILE A 76 1.58 -1.45 -0.07
C ILE A 76 2.45 -1.43 1.17
N LEU A 77 2.44 -0.30 1.87
CA LEU A 77 3.12 -0.12 3.14
C LEU A 77 2.11 -0.22 4.29
N GLY A 78 2.12 -1.37 4.95
CA GLY A 78 1.32 -1.61 6.14
C GLY A 78 2.08 -1.20 7.40
N PHE A 79 1.56 -0.25 8.17
CA PHE A 79 2.21 0.20 9.42
C PHE A 79 1.37 -0.10 10.66
N GLY A 80 2.04 -0.25 11.81
CA GLY A 80 1.37 -0.39 13.09
C GLY A 80 2.08 0.37 14.20
N VAL A 81 1.28 0.83 15.17
CA VAL A 81 1.71 1.71 16.27
C VAL A 81 1.54 1.06 17.66
N THR A 82 0.93 -0.12 17.72
CA THR A 82 0.68 -0.84 18.97
C THR A 82 1.95 -1.50 19.47
N GLY A 83 2.26 -1.31 20.75
CA GLY A 83 3.37 -1.95 21.44
C GLY A 83 2.87 -2.89 22.55
N VAL A 84 3.78 -3.60 23.20
CA VAL A 84 3.46 -4.56 24.29
C VAL A 84 2.72 -3.89 25.45
N LEU A 85 3.11 -2.65 25.79
CA LEU A 85 2.57 -1.90 26.94
C LEU A 85 1.60 -0.77 26.55
N ARG A 86 1.31 -0.58 25.25
CA ARG A 86 0.47 0.54 24.79
C ARG A 86 -0.50 0.07 23.70
N PRO A 87 -1.81 -0.01 24.00
CA PRO A 87 -2.83 -0.48 23.06
C PRO A 87 -2.97 0.45 21.86
N HIS A 88 -3.66 -0.03 20.83
CA HIS A 88 -3.92 0.74 19.62
C HIS A 88 -4.60 2.09 19.93
N SER A 89 -4.26 3.12 19.16
CA SER A 89 -4.85 4.46 19.26
C SER A 89 -4.97 5.09 17.88
N LYS A 90 -6.19 5.49 17.50
CA LYS A 90 -6.47 6.12 16.20
C LYS A 90 -5.68 7.42 16.03
N SER A 91 -5.64 8.29 17.05
CA SER A 91 -4.90 9.57 16.97
C SER A 91 -3.40 9.36 16.78
N ARG A 92 -2.81 8.33 17.41
CA ARG A 92 -1.40 7.98 17.19
C ARG A 92 -1.16 7.41 15.80
N ALA A 93 -2.08 6.59 15.30
CA ALA A 93 -1.97 6.06 13.93
C ALA A 93 -2.01 7.18 12.89
N VAL A 94 -2.87 8.19 13.07
CA VAL A 94 -2.91 9.39 12.20
C VAL A 94 -1.60 10.18 12.29
N ARG A 95 -1.07 10.44 13.49
CA ARG A 95 0.22 11.14 13.63
C ARG A 95 1.36 10.40 12.95
N VAL A 96 1.44 9.07 13.13
CA VAL A 96 2.47 8.25 12.47
C VAL A 96 2.29 8.24 10.95
N LEU A 97 1.06 8.18 10.45
CA LEU A 97 0.79 8.29 9.01
C LEU A 97 1.33 9.60 8.42
N ASN A 98 1.03 10.73 9.07
CA ASN A 98 1.52 12.05 8.61
C ASN A 98 3.05 12.09 8.60
N LEU A 99 3.70 11.61 9.66
CA LEU A 99 5.17 11.55 9.72
C LEU A 99 5.77 10.65 8.63
N ILE A 100 5.12 9.52 8.31
CA ILE A 100 5.55 8.66 7.20
C ILE A 100 5.46 9.44 5.87
N GLN A 101 4.34 10.12 5.62
CA GLN A 101 4.12 10.89 4.39
C GLN A 101 5.10 12.08 4.25
N GLU A 102 5.45 12.73 5.35
CA GLU A 102 6.34 13.89 5.36
C GLU A 102 7.83 13.51 5.23
N ARG A 103 8.25 12.38 5.83
CA ARG A 103 9.68 12.08 6.03
C ARG A 103 10.22 10.94 5.18
N VAL A 104 9.36 10.17 4.53
CA VAL A 104 9.78 8.95 3.82
C VAL A 104 9.59 9.13 2.33
N SER A 105 10.70 9.05 1.59
CA SER A 105 10.66 8.93 0.14
C SER A 105 10.42 7.48 -0.27
N PHE A 106 9.50 7.26 -1.20
CA PHE A 106 9.13 5.92 -1.66
C PHE A 106 9.69 5.61 -3.06
N PRO A 107 10.13 4.36 -3.32
CA PRO A 107 10.72 3.95 -4.60
C PRO A 107 9.67 3.70 -5.70
N GLY A 108 8.56 4.42 -5.67
CA GLY A 108 7.42 4.26 -6.56
C GLY A 108 6.09 4.56 -5.88
N GLU A 109 5.01 4.33 -6.61
CA GLU A 109 3.65 4.53 -6.11
C GLU A 109 3.40 3.63 -4.89
N THR A 110 3.08 4.23 -3.75
CA THR A 110 2.95 3.53 -2.48
C THR A 110 1.67 3.92 -1.79
N MET A 111 0.84 2.92 -1.50
CA MET A 111 -0.33 3.07 -0.66
C MET A 111 0.03 2.72 0.78
N ILE A 112 -0.22 3.65 1.69
CA ILE A 112 0.07 3.50 3.11
C ILE A 112 -1.22 3.17 3.85
N LEU A 113 -1.22 2.11 4.66
CA LEU A 113 -2.36 1.80 5.53
C LEU A 113 -1.91 1.41 6.93
N ASN A 114 -2.70 1.82 7.92
CA ASN A 114 -2.62 1.25 9.25
C ASN A 114 -3.15 -0.20 9.19
N VAL A 115 -2.38 -1.17 9.68
CA VAL A 115 -2.74 -2.60 9.68
C VAL A 115 -3.32 -3.09 11.02
N GLU A 116 -3.72 -2.16 11.87
CA GLU A 116 -4.35 -2.37 13.17
C GLU A 116 -5.81 -1.88 13.14
N GLY A 117 -6.58 -2.18 14.19
CA GLY A 117 -8.00 -1.78 14.25
C GLY A 117 -8.82 -2.42 13.13
N ASP A 118 -9.59 -1.61 12.41
CA ASP A 118 -10.51 -2.06 11.34
C ASP A 118 -9.78 -2.81 10.21
N ASN A 119 -8.49 -2.52 10.02
CA ASN A 119 -7.64 -3.13 9.00
C ASN A 119 -6.82 -4.34 9.49
N TYR A 120 -7.12 -4.90 10.68
CA TYR A 120 -6.34 -6.00 11.27
C TYR A 120 -6.14 -7.21 10.34
N ARG A 121 -7.08 -7.44 9.41
CA ARG A 121 -7.01 -8.53 8.42
C ARG A 121 -5.85 -8.35 7.45
N PHE A 122 -5.51 -7.11 7.09
CA PHE A 122 -4.29 -6.81 6.34
C PHE A 122 -3.04 -7.13 7.15
N GLY A 123 -3.02 -6.74 8.43
CA GLY A 123 -1.89 -7.05 9.32
C GLY A 123 -1.63 -8.54 9.47
N ARG A 124 -2.70 -9.34 9.58
CA ARG A 124 -2.59 -10.81 9.56
C ARG A 124 -2.01 -11.27 8.23
N LYS A 125 -2.58 -10.85 7.11
CA LYS A 125 -2.18 -11.30 5.77
C LYS A 125 -0.73 -10.94 5.42
N LEU A 126 -0.32 -9.69 5.65
CA LEU A 126 1.02 -9.21 5.32
C LEU A 126 2.11 -9.88 6.17
N ARG A 127 1.80 -10.17 7.44
CA ARG A 127 2.72 -10.89 8.35
C ARG A 127 3.15 -12.26 7.82
N TRP A 128 2.24 -12.99 7.17
CA TRP A 128 2.54 -14.33 6.63
C TRP A 128 3.45 -14.30 5.40
N LYS A 129 3.62 -13.14 4.75
CA LYS A 129 4.46 -13.02 3.56
C LYS A 129 5.93 -12.89 3.96
N ARG A 130 6.75 -13.88 3.60
CA ARG A 130 8.20 -13.86 3.85
C ARG A 130 8.85 -12.62 3.24
N GLY A 131 9.71 -11.96 4.01
CA GLY A 131 10.41 -10.73 3.60
C GLY A 131 9.54 -9.47 3.58
N ALA A 132 8.25 -9.56 3.91
CA ALA A 132 7.39 -8.38 3.93
C ALA A 132 7.69 -7.46 5.12
N ARG A 133 8.06 -8.00 6.28
CA ARG A 133 8.36 -7.16 7.46
C ARG A 133 9.73 -6.49 7.32
N ILE A 134 9.74 -5.17 7.35
CA ILE A 134 10.97 -4.37 7.19
C ILE A 134 11.33 -3.56 8.45
N VAL A 135 10.37 -3.34 9.36
CA VAL A 135 10.55 -2.80 10.73
C VAL A 135 9.73 -3.63 11.72
#